data_AF-A0A961MNX4-F1
#
_entry.id   AF-A0A961MNX4-F1
#
_cell.length_a   1.000
_cell.length_b   1.000
_cell.length_c   1.000
_cell.angle_alpha   90.00
_cell.angle_beta   90.00
_cell.angle_gamma   90.00
#
_symmetry.space_group_name_H-M   'P 1'
#
loop_
_entity.id
_entity.type
_entity.pdbx_description
1 polymer ?
#
loop_
_entity_poly.entity_id
_entity_poly.type
_entity_poly.pdbx_seq_one_letter_code
_entity_poly.pdbx_strand_id
1 'polypeptide(L)' 'RDFAFDGAPDPKVALGQDGYRKDTLLGPLRSETGAQSYALPEGLDPAAYNEIWIWCERFDVPLGVATL' A
#
# COMPACT_ATOMS: atom_id res chain seq x y z
N ARG A 1 -3.59 15.35 -6.70
CA ARG A 1 -2.91 14.47 -7.68
C ARG A 1 -3.68 13.18 -7.71
N ASP A 2 -4.11 12.74 -8.88
CA ASP A 2 -4.84 11.48 -9.01
C ASP A 2 -3.84 10.32 -9.00
N PHE A 3 -4.18 9.24 -8.31
CA PHE A 3 -3.41 8.00 -8.32
C PHE A 3 -3.53 7.34 -9.70
N ALA A 4 -2.44 6.77 -10.20
CA ALA A 4 -2.37 6.00 -11.45
C ALA A 4 -1.32 4.88 -11.31
N PHE A 5 -1.63 3.71 -11.85
CA PHE A 5 -0.82 2.49 -11.84
C PHE A 5 -1.07 1.71 -13.14
N ASP A 6 -0.15 0.85 -13.57
CA ASP A 6 -0.20 0.14 -14.86
C ASP A 6 -0.29 -1.39 -14.73
N GLY A 7 -0.44 -1.88 -13.49
CA GLY A 7 -0.78 -3.26 -13.20
C GLY A 7 0.41 -4.07 -12.66
N ALA A 8 0.07 -5.11 -11.89
CA ALA A 8 1.01 -6.11 -11.44
C ALA A 8 0.28 -7.43 -11.18
N PRO A 9 0.99 -8.56 -11.05
CA PRO A 9 0.36 -9.86 -10.83
C PRO A 9 -0.39 -9.99 -9.49
N ASP A 10 0.04 -9.27 -8.44
CA ASP A 10 -0.63 -9.27 -7.13
C ASP A 10 -0.35 -7.99 -6.31
N PRO A 11 -0.79 -6.80 -6.77
CA PRO A 11 -0.55 -5.53 -6.09
C PRO A 11 -1.41 -5.41 -4.84
N LYS A 12 -0.76 -5.09 -3.71
CA LYS A 12 -1.39 -4.81 -2.42
C LYS A 12 -1.04 -3.40 -1.95
N VAL A 13 -1.93 -2.81 -1.16
CA VAL A 13 -1.69 -1.56 -0.46
C VAL A 13 -1.21 -1.86 0.96
N ALA A 14 -0.16 -1.18 1.40
CA ALA A 14 0.40 -1.28 2.74
C ALA A 14 0.90 0.07 3.24
N LEU A 15 1.18 0.15 4.54
CA LEU A 15 1.87 1.28 5.15
C LEU A 15 3.37 0.96 5.31
N GLY A 16 4.17 2.01 5.46
CA GLY A 16 5.60 1.90 5.71
C GLY A 16 6.08 2.86 6.78
N GLN A 17 7.13 2.46 7.46
CA GLN A 17 7.86 3.30 8.40
C GLN A 17 9.34 3.08 8.11
N ASP A 18 9.90 4.00 7.33
CA ASP A 18 11.25 3.94 6.77
C ASP A 18 11.50 2.64 5.98
N GLY A 19 10.49 2.20 5.23
CA GLY A 19 10.46 0.92 4.54
C GLY A 19 9.12 0.20 4.65
N TYR A 20 8.88 -0.73 3.72
CA TYR A 20 7.68 -1.58 3.69
C TYR A 20 7.52 -2.41 4.97
N ARG A 21 6.28 -2.49 5.47
CA ARG A 21 5.93 -3.26 6.68
C ARG A 21 4.84 -4.27 6.36
N LYS A 22 5.18 -5.56 6.33
CA LYS A 22 4.28 -6.65 5.90
C LYS A 22 3.04 -6.81 6.78
N ASP A 23 3.15 -6.52 8.07
CA ASP A 23 2.06 -6.52 9.05
C ASP A 23 1.00 -5.43 8.79
N THR A 24 1.27 -4.52 7.85
CA THR A 24 0.37 -3.41 7.50
C THR A 24 -0.35 -3.62 6.17
N LEU A 25 -0.30 -4.83 5.59
CA LEU A 25 -1.05 -5.14 4.36
C LEU A 25 -2.54 -4.87 4.57
N LEU A 26 -3.07 -3.89 3.85
CA LEU A 26 -4.46 -3.44 3.94
C LEU A 26 -5.37 -4.17 2.94
N GLY A 27 -4.78 -4.87 1.97
CA GLY A 27 -5.48 -5.67 0.97
C GLY A 27 -5.07 -5.35 -0.47
N PRO A 28 -5.73 -5.98 -1.46
CA PRO A 28 -5.42 -5.80 -2.87
C PRO A 28 -5.72 -4.38 -3.34
N LEU A 29 -4.89 -3.87 -4.27
CA LEU A 29 -5.18 -2.65 -5.00
C LEU A 29 -6.46 -2.86 -5.82
N ARG A 30 -7.49 -2.04 -5.58
CA ARG A 30 -8.85 -2.25 -6.16
C ARG A 30 -9.04 -1.57 -7.51
N SER A 31 -8.30 -0.50 -7.75
CA SER A 31 -8.32 0.26 -9.01
C SER A 31 -6.91 0.76 -9.32
N GLU A 32 -6.58 0.78 -10.61
CA GLU A 32 -5.34 1.35 -11.12
C GLU A 32 -5.35 2.88 -11.09
N THR A 33 -6.53 3.51 -11.01
CA THR A 33 -6.65 4.96 -10.98
C THR A 33 -7.61 5.45 -9.90
N GLY A 34 -7.42 6.70 -9.48
CA GLY A 34 -8.34 7.42 -8.60
C GLY A 34 -8.23 7.08 -7.11
N ALA A 35 -9.11 7.68 -6.31
CA ALA A 35 -9.11 7.54 -4.85
C ALA A 35 -9.67 6.19 -4.40
N GLN A 36 -9.09 5.65 -3.32
CA GLN A 36 -9.46 4.37 -2.74
C GLN A 36 -9.37 4.46 -1.21
N SER A 37 -10.24 3.74 -0.51
CA SER A 37 -10.27 3.73 0.96
C SER A 37 -10.15 2.31 1.48
N TYR A 38 -9.25 2.10 2.45
CA TYR A 38 -8.95 0.80 3.04
C TYR A 38 -9.31 0.81 4.52
N ALA A 39 -9.83 -0.33 4.99
CA ALA A 39 -10.01 -0.53 6.43
C ALA A 39 -8.64 -0.76 7.06
N LEU A 40 -8.40 -0.11 8.20
CA LEU A 40 -7.21 -0.38 8.99
C LEU A 40 -7.47 -1.59 9.91
N PRO A 41 -6.48 -2.49 10.09
CA PRO A 41 -6.54 -3.52 11.11
C PRO A 41 -6.80 -2.93 12.50
N GLU A 42 -7.46 -3.71 13.36
CA GLU A 42 -7.70 -3.29 14.74
C GLU A 42 -6.37 -3.05 15.49
N GLY A 43 -6.27 -1.92 16.18
CA GLY A 43 -5.06 -1.53 16.92
C GLY A 43 -3.93 -0.95 16.08
N LEU A 44 -4.08 -0.84 14.75
CA LEU A 44 -3.10 -0.16 13.91
C LEU A 44 -3.28 1.36 14.00
N ASP A 45 -2.25 2.06 14.48
CA ASP A 45 -2.20 3.53 14.49
C ASP A 45 -1.57 4.06 13.19
N PRO A 46 -2.34 4.71 12.30
CA PRO A 46 -1.81 5.24 11.04
C PRO A 46 -0.77 6.34 11.25
N ALA A 47 -0.74 7.04 12.39
CA ALA A 47 0.24 8.09 12.66
C ALA A 47 1.66 7.55 12.90
N ALA A 48 1.82 6.24 13.10
CA ALA A 48 3.13 5.60 13.27
C ALA A 48 3.89 5.38 11.94
N TYR A 49 3.26 5.66 10.80
CA TYR A 49 3.77 5.37 9.46
C TYR A 49 3.94 6.65 8.64
N ASN A 50 4.97 6.69 7.80
CA ASN A 50 5.32 7.85 6.97
C ASN A 50 5.23 7.57 5.46
N GLU A 51 4.82 6.36 5.07
CA GLU A 51 4.79 5.92 3.68
C GLU A 51 3.53 5.09 3.38
N ILE A 52 3.10 5.17 2.12
CA ILE A 52 2.15 4.25 1.49
C ILE A 52 2.91 3.44 0.44
N TRP A 53 2.74 2.12 0.47
CA TRP A 53 3.37 1.18 -0.43
C TRP A 53 2.35 0.50 -1.33
N ILE A 54 2.71 0.34 -2.60
CA ILE A 54 2.16 -0.68 -3.50
C ILE A 54 3.19 -1.82 -3.54
N TRP A 55 2.80 -2.98 -3.04
CA TRP A 55 3.68 -4.16 -2.91
C TRP A 55 3.16 -5.32 -3.74
N CYS A 56 4.05 -6.06 -4.41
CA CYS A 56 3.66 -7.30 -5.08
C CYS A 56 3.80 -8.48 -4.11
N GLU A 57 2.71 -8.93 -3.49
CA GLU A 57 2.78 -9.98 -2.46
C GLU A 57 3.30 -11.31 -3.04
N ARG A 58 2.91 -11.64 -4.27
CA ARG A 58 3.37 -12.86 -4.96
C ARG A 58 4.88 -12.95 -5.16
N PHE A 59 5.54 -11.82 -5.45
CA PHE A 59 6.96 -11.79 -5.81
C PHE A 59 7.84 -11.14 -4.75
N ASP A 60 7.24 -10.60 -3.69
CA ASP A 60 7.91 -9.93 -2.57
C ASP A 60 8.83 -8.79 -3.03
N VAL A 61 8.31 -7.92 -3.90
CA VAL A 61 9.03 -6.76 -4.47
C VAL A 61 8.20 -5.47 -4.39
N PRO A 62 8.87 -4.30 -4.27
CA PRO A 62 8.19 -3.01 -4.30
C PRO A 62 7.71 -2.67 -5.71
N LEU A 63 6.49 -2.16 -5.82
CA LEU A 63 5.92 -1.64 -7.07
C LEU A 63 5.83 -0.12 -7.07
N GLY A 64 5.64 0.49 -5.91
CA GLY A 64 5.62 1.94 -5.75
C GLY A 64 5.58 2.36 -4.28
N VAL A 65 6.06 3.57 -4.00
CA VAL A 65 6.03 4.18 -2.68
C VAL A 65 5.69 5.67 -2.79
N ALA A 66 4.95 6.18 -1.82
CA ALA A 66 4.70 7.60 -1.65
C ALA A 66 4.85 7.97 -0.18
N THR A 67 5.49 9.10 0.10
CA THR A 67 5.56 9.68 1.45
C THR A 67 4.22 10.31 1.83
N LEU A 68 3.82 10.17 3.10
CA LEU A 68 2.63 10.79 3.69
C LEU A 68 2.85 12.27 4.04
#